data_AF-A0A6I3ZWW4-F1
#
_entry.id   AF-A0A6I3ZWW4-F1
#
_cell.length_a   1.000
_cell.length_b   1.000
_cell.length_c   1.000
_cell.angle_alpha   90.00
_cell.angle_beta   90.00
_cell.angle_gamma   90.00
#
_symmetry.space_group_name_H-M   'P 1'
#
loop_
_entity.id
_entity.type
_entity.pdbx_description
1 polymer ?
#
loop_
_entity_poly.entity_id
_entity_poly.type
_entity_poly.pdbx_seq_one_letter_code
_entity_poly.pdbx_strand_id
1 'polypeptide(L)'
;MEIRYDFAQNAASLDDVSSGVQAIQEVRGDIDSIFTTLASVYEGDGSSALLQAHQKVSQMMDDALNHIGNTTLQAQDQQAAMQAMDRANAASF
;
A
#
# COMPACT_ATOMS: atom_id res chain seq x y z
N MET A 1 7.10 -9.38 -32.34
CA MET A 1 7.42 -9.41 -30.89
C MET A 1 6.13 -9.67 -30.16
N GLU A 2 5.95 -10.88 -29.64
CA GLU A 2 4.81 -11.21 -28.78
C GLU A 2 5.19 -10.76 -27.37
N ILE A 3 4.56 -9.69 -26.88
CA ILE A 3 4.69 -9.30 -25.48
C ILE A 3 3.86 -10.29 -24.68
N ARG A 4 4.52 -11.33 -24.15
CA ARG A 4 3.86 -12.32 -23.31
C ARG A 4 3.76 -11.77 -21.89
N TYR A 5 2.56 -11.38 -21.49
CA TYR A 5 2.28 -10.92 -20.14
C TYR A 5 2.37 -12.09 -19.15
N ASP A 6 3.19 -11.96 -18.09
CA ASP A 6 3.36 -12.99 -17.07
C ASP A 6 2.35 -12.79 -15.94
N PHE A 7 1.20 -13.45 -16.07
CA PHE A 7 0.12 -13.40 -15.09
C PHE A 7 0.51 -13.96 -13.72
N ALA A 8 1.42 -14.92 -13.66
CA ALA A 8 1.82 -15.56 -12.40
C ALA A 8 2.73 -14.62 -11.60
N GLN A 9 3.69 -13.99 -12.29
CA GLN A 9 4.54 -12.98 -11.67
C GLN A 9 3.73 -11.78 -11.16
N ASN A 10 2.76 -11.31 -11.95
CA ASN A 10 1.91 -10.19 -11.54
C ASN A 10 1.03 -10.54 -10.33
N ALA A 11 0.45 -11.74 -10.30
CA ALA A 11 -0.34 -12.21 -9.17
C ALA A 11 0.50 -12.31 -7.88
N ALA A 12 1.74 -12.81 -7.96
CA ALA A 12 2.65 -12.85 -6.82
C ALA A 12 3.00 -11.45 -6.31
N SER A 13 3.29 -10.50 -7.22
CA SER A 13 3.55 -9.11 -6.84
C SER A 13 2.34 -8.44 -6.17
N LEU A 14 1.12 -8.75 -6.58
CA LEU A 14 -0.10 -8.25 -5.94
C LEU A 14 -0.29 -8.81 -4.52
N ASP A 15 0.08 -10.07 -4.29
CA ASP A 15 0.03 -10.72 -2.97
C ASP A 15 1.09 -10.14 -2.01
N ASP A 16 2.31 -9.94 -2.50
CA ASP A 16 3.39 -9.25 -1.78
C ASP A 16 2.96 -7.84 -1.37
N VAL A 17 2.28 -7.11 -2.27
CA VAL A 17 1.73 -5.78 -2.00
C VAL A 17 0.66 -5.83 -0.90
N SER A 18 -0.26 -6.78 -0.95
CA SER A 18 -1.27 -6.97 0.11
C SER A 18 -0.63 -7.26 1.47
N SER A 19 0.39 -8.12 1.50
CA SER A 19 1.15 -8.42 2.72
C SER A 19 1.88 -7.18 3.25
N GLY A 20 2.47 -6.37 2.37
CA GLY A 20 3.07 -5.09 2.72
C GLY A 20 2.07 -4.09 3.31
N VAL A 21 0.84 -4.03 2.79
CA VAL A 21 -0.24 -3.19 3.35
C VAL A 21 -0.58 -3.59 4.77
N GLN A 22 -0.69 -4.88 5.05
CA GLN A 22 -0.95 -5.38 6.41
C GLN A 22 0.17 -4.98 7.36
N ALA A 23 1.44 -5.17 6.94
CA ALA A 23 2.59 -4.76 7.75
C ALA A 23 2.60 -3.25 8.03
N ILE A 24 2.22 -2.39 7.07
CA ILE A 24 2.10 -0.94 7.29
C ILE A 24 1.02 -0.63 8.32
N GLN A 25 -0.11 -1.34 8.29
CA GLN A 25 -1.19 -1.13 9.27
C GLN A 25 -0.76 -1.55 10.68
N GLU A 26 -0.01 -2.65 10.82
CA GLU A 26 0.56 -3.06 12.10
C GLU A 26 1.54 -2.03 12.65
N VAL A 27 2.49 -1.59 11.81
CA VAL A 27 3.48 -0.56 12.16
C VAL A 27 2.80 0.75 12.57
N ARG A 28 1.69 1.14 11.92
CA ARG A 28 0.89 2.30 12.33
C ARG A 28 0.38 2.17 13.76
N GLY A 29 -0.17 1.02 14.13
CA GLY A 29 -0.65 0.76 15.48
C GLY A 29 0.47 0.85 16.52
N ASP A 30 1.64 0.30 16.21
CA ASP A 30 2.82 0.38 17.08
C ASP A 30 3.29 1.83 17.27
N ILE A 31 3.34 2.60 16.17
CA ILE A 31 3.70 4.02 16.20
C ILE A 31 2.71 4.81 17.06
N ASP A 32 1.40 4.60 16.89
CA ASP A 32 0.37 5.27 17.69
C ASP A 32 0.52 4.97 19.19
N SER A 33 0.85 3.73 19.54
CA SER A 33 1.11 3.30 20.91
C SER A 33 2.35 3.99 21.51
N ILE A 34 3.43 4.08 20.73
CA ILE A 34 4.67 4.78 21.14
C ILE A 34 4.38 6.26 21.38
N PHE A 35 3.70 6.94 20.45
CA PHE A 35 3.37 8.36 20.59
C PHE A 35 2.44 8.62 21.77
N THR A 36 1.47 7.75 22.03
CA THR A 36 0.61 7.82 23.21
C THR A 36 1.42 7.71 24.51
N THR A 37 2.37 6.78 24.56
CA THR A 37 3.26 6.59 25.71
C THR A 37 4.19 7.78 25.91
N LEU A 38 4.75 8.34 24.83
CA LEU A 38 5.61 9.52 24.92
C LEU A 38 4.83 10.76 25.35
N ALA A 39 3.58 10.89 24.92
CA ALA A 39 2.70 12.00 25.29
C ALA A 39 2.34 12.00 26.78
N SER A 40 2.37 10.84 27.47
CA SER A 40 2.15 10.80 28.91
C SER A 40 3.34 11.28 29.74
N VAL A 41 4.52 11.43 29.13
CA VAL A 41 5.78 11.82 29.81
C VAL A 41 6.21 13.24 29.43
N TYR A 42 5.92 13.67 28.20
CA TYR A 42 6.25 15.01 27.73
C TYR A 42 5.13 16.02 28.02
N GLU A 43 5.38 16.93 28.95
CA GLU A 43 4.54 18.11 29.19
C GLU A 43 5.11 19.37 28.51
N GLY A 44 4.28 20.39 28.28
CA GLY A 44 4.70 21.68 27.72
C GLY A 44 5.09 21.61 26.23
N ASP A 45 6.10 22.40 25.81
CA ASP A 45 6.54 22.52 24.40
C ASP A 45 7.04 21.20 23.78
N GLY A 46 7.46 20.23 24.59
CA GLY A 46 7.82 18.89 24.10
C GLY A 46 6.59 18.12 23.57
N SER A 47 5.41 18.36 24.14
CA SER A 47 4.17 17.70 23.72
C SER A 47 3.72 18.15 22.32
N SER A 48 3.91 19.42 21.98
CA SER A 48 3.47 19.99 20.70
C SER A 48 4.37 19.52 19.54
N ALA A 49 5.68 19.48 19.75
CA ALA A 49 6.62 18.90 18.78
C ALA A 49 6.38 17.40 18.56
N LEU A 50 6.08 16.66 19.65
CA LEU A 50 5.74 15.24 19.59
C LEU A 50 4.45 15.00 18.78
N LEU A 51 3.41 15.82 19.02
CA LEU A 51 2.15 15.75 18.27
C LEU A 51 2.35 16.04 16.77
N GLN A 52 3.18 17.03 16.43
CA GLN A 52 3.50 17.34 15.03
C GLN A 52 4.25 16.18 14.35
N ALA A 53 5.21 15.57 15.06
CA ALA A 53 5.91 14.39 14.56
C ALA A 53 4.94 13.22 14.34
N HIS A 54 4.03 12.98 15.27
CA HIS A 54 3.00 11.93 15.16
C HIS A 54 2.13 12.13 13.93
N GLN A 55 1.61 13.34 13.74
CA GLN A 55 0.77 13.69 12.59
C GLN A 55 1.53 13.50 11.28
N LYS A 56 2.79 13.94 11.21
CA LYS A 56 3.61 13.80 10.01
C LYS A 56 3.84 12.33 9.64
N VAL A 57 4.13 11.49 10.62
CA VAL A 57 4.32 10.04 10.39
C VAL A 57 3.02 9.38 9.95
N SER A 58 1.88 9.73 10.59
CA SER A 58 0.56 9.26 10.15
C SER A 58 0.26 9.66 8.70
N GLN A 59 0.52 10.91 8.33
CA GLN A 59 0.32 11.40 6.96
C GLN A 59 1.15 10.60 5.94
N MET A 60 2.42 10.34 6.25
CA MET A 60 3.29 9.55 5.36
C MET A 60 2.78 8.12 5.17
N MET A 61 2.22 7.50 6.22
CA MET A 61 1.63 6.16 6.14
C MET A 61 0.34 6.17 5.31
N ASP A 62 -0.52 7.18 5.49
CA ASP A 62 -1.74 7.34 4.70
C ASP A 62 -1.41 7.53 3.21
N ASP A 63 -0.39 8.34 2.88
CA ASP A 63 0.07 8.54 1.51
C ASP A 63 0.62 7.25 0.90
N ALA A 64 1.40 6.47 1.66
CA ALA A 64 1.92 5.19 1.22
C ALA A 64 0.79 4.18 0.93
N LEU A 65 -0.19 4.08 1.84
CA LEU A 65 -1.36 3.21 1.68
C LEU A 65 -2.20 3.61 0.47
N ASN A 66 -2.43 4.90 0.26
CA ASN A 66 -3.16 5.41 -0.91
C ASN A 66 -2.41 5.11 -2.21
N HIS A 67 -1.09 5.30 -2.24
CA HIS A 67 -0.28 4.99 -3.41
C HIS A 67 -0.31 3.50 -3.75
N ILE A 68 -0.22 2.65 -2.74
CA ILE A 68 -0.31 1.20 -2.89
C ILE A 68 -1.71 0.79 -3.40
N GLY A 69 -2.78 1.33 -2.80
CA GLY A 69 -4.16 1.04 -3.22
C GLY A 69 -4.39 1.38 -4.69
N ASN A 70 -3.94 2.56 -5.13
CA ASN A 70 -4.05 2.99 -6.53
C ASN A 70 -3.24 2.10 -7.48
N THR A 71 -2.03 1.72 -7.09
CA THR A 71 -1.16 0.85 -7.90
C THR A 71 -1.75 -0.56 -8.04
N THR A 72 -2.32 -1.08 -6.95
CA THR A 72 -2.97 -2.40 -6.91
C THR A 72 -4.18 -2.44 -7.83
N LEU A 73 -5.04 -1.41 -7.77
CA LEU A 73 -6.21 -1.30 -8.66
C LEU A 73 -5.79 -1.25 -10.13
N GLN A 74 -4.80 -0.42 -10.47
CA GLN A 74 -4.30 -0.32 -11.85
C GLN A 74 -3.74 -1.66 -12.36
N ALA A 75 -3.01 -2.39 -11.52
CA ALA A 75 -2.48 -3.70 -11.86
C ALA A 75 -3.58 -4.76 -12.06
N GLN A 76 -4.65 -4.73 -11.25
CA GLN A 76 -5.82 -5.59 -11.43
C GLN A 76 -6.57 -5.28 -12.73
N ASP A 77 -6.81 -3.99 -13.02
CA ASP A 77 -7.47 -3.56 -14.25
C ASP A 77 -6.67 -3.96 -15.49
N GLN A 78 -5.35 -3.79 -15.44
CA GLN A 78 -4.46 -4.18 -16.53
C GLN A 78 -4.49 -5.70 -16.74
N GLN A 79 -4.48 -6.49 -15.67
CA GLN A 79 -4.58 -7.94 -15.76
C GLN A 79 -5.91 -8.38 -16.36
N ALA A 80 -7.03 -7.78 -15.95
CA ALA A 80 -8.36 -8.08 -16.49
C ALA A 80 -8.47 -7.73 -17.99
N ALA A 81 -7.93 -6.57 -18.40
CA ALA A 81 -7.89 -6.16 -19.80
C ALA A 81 -7.06 -7.13 -20.66
N MET A 82 -5.89 -7.55 -20.16
CA MET A 82 -5.02 -8.49 -20.87
C MET A 82 -5.68 -9.87 -21.01
N GLN A 83 -6.34 -10.39 -19.96
CA GLN A 83 -7.08 -11.65 -20.04
C GLN A 83 -8.28 -11.58 -20.99
N ALA A 84 -8.94 -10.42 -21.10
CA ALA A 84 -10.02 -10.23 -22.05
C ALA A 84 -9.49 -10.21 -23.49
N MET A 85 -8.37 -9.53 -23.73
CA MET A 85 -7.73 -9.43 -25.03
C MET A 85 -7.18 -10.79 -25.50
N ASP A 86 -6.55 -11.55 -24.61
CA ASP A 86 -6.03 -12.89 -24.91
C ASP A 86 -7.17 -13.85 -25.30
N ARG A 87 -8.29 -13.83 -24.55
CA ARG A 87 -9.49 -14.61 -24.90
C ARG A 87 -10.09 -14.20 -26.25
N ALA A 88 -10.16 -12.90 -26.54
CA ALA A 88 -10.69 -12.41 -27.81
C ALA A 88 -9.79 -12.83 -28.99
N ASN A 89 -8.48 -12.76 -28.82
CA ASN A 89 -7.52 -13.20 -29.84
C ASN A 89 -7.56 -14.72 -30.04
N ALA A 90 -7.60 -15.51 -28.97
CA ALA A 90 -7.68 -16.96 -29.02
C ALA A 90 -9.01 -17.47 -29.61
N ALA A 91 -10.10 -16.73 -29.45
CA ALA A 91 -11.41 -17.05 -30.04
C ALA A 91 -11.52 -16.62 -31.52
N SER A 92 -10.56 -15.85 -32.03
CA SER A 92 -10.54 -15.35 -33.41
C SER A 92 -9.65 -16.20 -34.36
N PHE A 93 -9.07 -17.29 -33.85
CA PHE A 93 -8.38 -18.35 -34.60
C PHE A 93 -9.18 -19.64 -34.56
#